data_AF-A0A7S3YWV5-F1
#
_entry.id   AF-A0A7S3YWV5-F1
#
_cell.length_a   1.000
_cell.length_b   1.000
_cell.length_c   1.000
_cell.angle_alpha   90.00
_cell.angle_beta   90.00
_cell.angle_gamma   90.00
#
_symmetry.space_group_name_H-M   'P 1'
#
loop_
_entity.id
_entity.type
_entity.pdbx_description
1 polymer ?
#
loop_
_entity_poly.entity_id
_entity_poly.type
_entity_poly.pdbx_seq_one_letter_code
_entity_poly.pdbx_strand_id
1 'polypeptide(L)'
;GDDGHAASSSSSSSFVLQLGRQEANAVLLLGESLVFQAMMQPINAQLRNLHTWGVWREKADDAKTLALPLFTVQPSDYVTRIGEHMLSLVQQLEPHMADDDPASPSSAKEEGGMHNEPLYWLDKVANKVLDTLTADIEKIDDFSDKGKRQMSADVSYLLNVMKALDVDTGEKVPKLMKMLE
;
A
#
# COMPACT_ATOMS: atom_id res chain seq x y z
N GLY A 1 -45.24 47.40 -3.79
CA GLY A 1 -44.66 46.29 -3.04
C GLY A 1 -44.77 45.06 -3.90
N ASP A 2 -43.92 44.05 -3.80
CA ASP A 2 -42.67 43.86 -3.08
C ASP A 2 -42.18 42.48 -3.54
N ASP A 3 -41.39 42.42 -4.62
CA ASP A 3 -40.93 41.17 -5.25
C ASP A 3 -39.39 41.14 -5.36
N GLY A 4 -38.69 41.64 -4.33
CA GLY A 4 -37.23 41.86 -4.38
C GLY A 4 -36.36 41.01 -3.45
N HIS A 5 -36.91 40.07 -2.67
CA HIS A 5 -36.18 39.46 -1.54
C HIS A 5 -35.91 37.94 -1.60
N ALA A 6 -36.37 37.23 -2.63
CA ALA A 6 -36.22 35.75 -2.69
C ALA A 6 -34.92 35.23 -3.35
N ALA A 7 -34.22 36.04 -4.15
CA ALA A 7 -33.10 35.54 -4.97
C ALA A 7 -31.74 35.49 -4.24
N SER A 8 -31.51 36.34 -3.23
CA SER A 8 -30.23 36.45 -2.52
C SER A 8 -30.01 35.38 -1.44
N SER A 9 -31.09 34.85 -0.85
CA SER A 9 -31.04 33.81 0.18
C SER A 9 -30.73 32.42 -0.39
N SER A 10 -31.19 32.13 -1.61
CA SER A 10 -30.92 30.87 -2.33
C SER A 10 -29.44 30.72 -2.73
N SER A 11 -28.83 31.79 -3.27
CA SER A 11 -27.42 31.79 -3.67
C SER A 11 -26.47 31.68 -2.46
N SER A 12 -26.79 32.36 -1.35
CA SER A 12 -25.98 32.30 -0.13
C SER A 12 -26.09 30.93 0.55
N SER A 13 -27.28 30.33 0.59
CA SER A 13 -27.48 28.97 1.15
C SER A 13 -26.80 27.90 0.30
N SER A 14 -26.87 28.03 -1.03
CA SER A 14 -26.17 27.16 -1.97
C SER A 14 -24.64 27.24 -1.77
N PHE A 15 -24.09 28.45 -1.58
CA PHE A 15 -22.68 28.65 -1.31
C PHE A 15 -22.23 28.05 0.04
N VAL A 16 -23.01 28.25 1.11
CA VAL A 16 -22.71 27.69 2.45
C VAL A 16 -22.76 26.15 2.42
N LEU A 17 -23.73 25.55 1.73
CA LEU A 17 -23.80 24.10 1.57
C LEU A 17 -22.65 23.56 0.69
N GLN A 18 -22.25 24.30 -0.34
CA GLN A 18 -21.11 23.94 -1.18
C GLN A 18 -19.79 23.98 -0.40
N LEU A 19 -19.58 25.03 0.41
CA LEU A 19 -18.42 25.13 1.29
C LEU A 19 -18.42 24.01 2.33
N GLY A 20 -19.56 23.76 2.98
CA GLY A 20 -19.70 22.66 3.94
C GLY A 20 -19.39 21.29 3.31
N ARG A 21 -19.84 21.03 2.09
CA ARG A 21 -19.50 19.81 1.33
C ARG A 21 -18.01 19.74 1.02
N GLN A 22 -17.38 20.85 0.64
CA GLN A 22 -15.94 20.88 0.35
C GLN A 22 -15.11 20.55 1.59
N GLU A 23 -15.44 21.15 2.73
CA GLU A 23 -14.73 20.89 3.99
C GLU A 23 -14.96 19.45 4.48
N ALA A 24 -16.18 18.92 4.36
CA ALA A 24 -16.47 17.52 4.67
C ALA A 24 -15.64 16.56 3.80
N ASN A 25 -15.54 16.82 2.50
CA ASN A 25 -14.69 16.03 1.60
C ASN A 25 -13.21 16.12 1.98
N ALA A 26 -12.73 17.29 2.40
CA ALA A 26 -11.36 17.44 2.88
C ALA A 26 -11.09 16.58 4.13
N VAL A 27 -12.03 16.57 5.09
CA VAL A 27 -11.94 15.71 6.28
C VAL A 27 -11.95 14.22 5.91
N LEU A 28 -12.79 13.81 4.95
CA LEU A 28 -12.81 12.43 4.46
C LEU A 28 -11.45 12.01 3.86
N LEU A 29 -10.87 12.83 2.99
CA LEU A 29 -9.55 12.57 2.39
C LEU A 29 -8.43 12.51 3.45
N LEU A 30 -8.50 13.35 4.48
CA LEU A 30 -7.57 13.30 5.61
C LEU A 30 -7.73 12.00 6.42
N GLY A 31 -8.97 11.58 6.67
CA GLY A 31 -9.29 10.32 7.31
C GLY A 31 -8.71 9.13 6.55
N GLU A 32 -8.93 9.07 5.23
CA GLU A 32 -8.36 8.03 4.37
C GLU A 32 -6.83 8.01 4.42
N SER A 33 -6.19 9.17 4.37
CA SER A 33 -4.74 9.28 4.44
C SER A 33 -4.22 8.78 5.79
N LEU A 34 -4.91 9.11 6.89
CA LEU A 34 -4.54 8.67 8.23
C LEU A 34 -4.66 7.15 8.38
N VAL A 35 -5.76 6.56 7.92
CA VAL A 35 -5.96 5.10 7.90
C VAL A 35 -4.85 4.42 7.11
N PHE A 36 -4.56 4.93 5.91
CA PHE A 36 -3.46 4.42 5.09
C PHE A 36 -2.11 4.47 5.82
N GLN A 37 -1.79 5.62 6.43
CA GLN A 37 -0.55 5.83 7.15
C GLN A 37 -0.42 4.89 8.35
N ALA A 38 -1.52 4.66 9.08
CA ALA A 38 -1.56 3.72 10.19
C ALA A 38 -1.28 2.29 9.71
N MET A 39 -1.93 1.84 8.63
CA MET A 39 -1.68 0.51 8.03
C MET A 39 -0.24 0.35 7.56
N MET A 40 0.34 1.40 6.97
CA MET A 40 1.71 1.40 6.46
C MET A 40 2.78 1.54 7.55
N GLN A 41 2.44 1.95 8.78
CA GLN A 41 3.44 2.27 9.80
C GLN A 41 4.34 1.06 10.15
N PRO A 42 3.81 -0.15 10.41
CA PRO A 42 4.64 -1.31 10.75
C PRO A 42 5.54 -1.72 9.58
N ILE A 43 5.03 -1.63 8.36
CA ILE A 43 5.77 -1.92 7.13
C ILE A 43 6.92 -0.94 6.94
N ASN A 44 6.65 0.37 7.07
CA ASN A 44 7.66 1.42 6.97
C ASN A 44 8.76 1.28 8.03
N ALA A 45 8.44 0.72 9.20
CA ALA A 45 9.44 0.40 10.21
C ALA A 45 10.38 -0.73 9.77
N GLN A 46 9.87 -1.77 9.10
CA GLN A 46 10.69 -2.86 8.56
C GLN A 46 11.54 -2.41 7.36
N LEU A 47 11.01 -1.55 6.49
CA LEU A 47 11.71 -1.07 5.29
C LEU A 47 12.63 0.14 5.54
N ARG A 48 12.75 0.60 6.79
CA ARG A 48 13.46 1.84 7.11
C ARG A 48 14.92 1.76 6.67
N ASN A 49 15.29 2.66 5.77
CA ASN A 49 16.64 2.78 5.22
C ASN A 49 17.16 1.46 4.65
N LEU A 50 16.29 0.64 4.04
CA LEU A 50 16.64 -0.68 3.53
C LEU A 50 17.88 -0.64 2.62
N HIS A 51 17.98 0.39 1.77
CA HIS A 51 19.11 0.57 0.86
C HIS A 51 20.49 0.75 1.53
N THR A 52 20.50 1.05 2.84
CA THR A 52 21.73 1.26 3.63
C THR A 52 22.24 -0.01 4.29
N TRP A 53 21.48 -1.12 4.27
CA TRP A 53 21.88 -2.33 4.98
C TRP A 53 23.06 -3.01 4.29
N GLY A 54 24.09 -3.35 5.08
CA GLY A 54 25.34 -3.92 4.56
C GLY A 54 25.18 -5.28 3.88
N VAL A 55 24.12 -6.04 4.22
CA VAL A 55 23.83 -7.37 3.64
C VAL A 55 23.68 -7.34 2.12
N TRP A 56 23.24 -6.22 1.54
CA TRP A 56 23.09 -6.06 0.09
C TRP A 56 24.42 -5.88 -0.65
N ARG A 57 25.47 -5.46 0.07
CA ARG A 57 26.80 -5.17 -0.48
C ARG A 57 27.84 -6.23 -0.08
N GLU A 58 27.44 -7.17 0.78
CA GLU A 58 28.30 -8.25 1.25
C GLU A 58 28.67 -9.15 0.07
N LYS A 59 29.97 -9.35 -0.16
CA LYS A 59 30.46 -10.22 -1.21
C LYS A 59 30.31 -11.68 -0.77
N ALA A 60 30.01 -12.57 -1.70
CA ALA A 60 30.04 -14.00 -1.41
C ALA A 60 31.49 -14.43 -1.17
N ASP A 61 31.78 -15.03 0.00
CA ASP A 61 33.11 -15.58 0.31
C ASP A 61 33.43 -16.84 -0.51
N ASP A 62 32.41 -17.51 -1.08
CA ASP A 62 32.58 -18.77 -1.82
C ASP A 62 31.74 -18.84 -3.10
N ALA A 63 32.39 -19.15 -4.22
CA ALA A 63 31.73 -19.42 -5.51
C ALA A 63 30.68 -20.55 -5.43
N LYS A 64 30.79 -21.45 -4.45
CA LYS A 64 29.81 -22.52 -4.20
C LYS A 64 28.47 -21.99 -3.67
N THR A 65 28.46 -20.92 -2.89
CA THR A 65 27.22 -20.29 -2.42
C THR A 65 26.46 -19.62 -3.56
N LEU A 66 27.19 -19.10 -4.56
CA LEU A 66 26.62 -18.59 -5.81
C LEU A 66 26.20 -19.72 -6.79
N ALA A 67 26.55 -20.98 -6.55
CA ALA A 67 26.07 -22.09 -7.36
C ALA A 67 24.73 -22.68 -6.86
N LEU A 68 24.29 -22.27 -5.66
CA LEU A 68 23.04 -22.75 -5.09
C LEU A 68 21.83 -22.07 -5.77
N PRO A 69 20.77 -22.83 -6.08
CA PRO A 69 19.54 -22.27 -6.63
C PRO A 69 18.84 -21.34 -5.64
N LEU A 70 18.11 -20.33 -6.15
CA LEU A 70 17.36 -19.37 -5.33
C LEU A 70 16.38 -20.02 -4.35
N PHE A 71 15.79 -21.16 -4.69
CA PHE A 71 14.85 -21.88 -3.82
C PHE A 71 15.45 -22.40 -2.51
N THR A 72 16.78 -22.35 -2.38
CA THR A 72 17.47 -22.67 -1.11
C THR A 72 17.52 -21.48 -0.14
N VAL A 73 17.31 -20.27 -0.65
CA VAL A 73 17.34 -19.02 0.13
C VAL A 73 15.97 -18.82 0.78
N GLN A 74 15.96 -18.73 2.11
CA GLN A 74 14.75 -18.41 2.87
C GLN A 74 14.53 -16.89 2.89
N PRO A 75 13.26 -16.44 2.96
CA PRO A 75 12.96 -15.03 3.12
C PRO A 75 13.51 -14.50 4.45
N SER A 76 14.05 -13.27 4.41
CA SER A 76 14.57 -12.56 5.58
C SER A 76 13.47 -12.21 6.60
N ASP A 77 13.84 -12.10 7.88
CA ASP A 77 12.89 -11.80 8.97
C ASP A 77 12.07 -10.51 8.77
N TYR A 78 12.67 -9.47 8.17
CA TYR A 78 11.96 -8.21 7.94
C TYR A 78 10.79 -8.39 6.96
N VAL A 79 10.97 -9.26 5.96
CA VAL A 79 9.99 -9.45 4.90
C VAL A 79 8.88 -10.40 5.32
N THR A 80 9.21 -11.40 6.15
CA THR A 80 8.20 -12.28 6.77
C THR A 80 7.28 -11.47 7.69
N ARG A 81 7.83 -10.55 8.50
CA ARG A 81 7.03 -9.62 9.33
C ARG A 81 6.11 -8.71 8.51
N ILE A 82 6.55 -8.26 7.33
CA ILE A 82 5.68 -7.50 6.41
C ILE A 82 4.52 -8.39 5.95
N GLY A 83 4.81 -9.63 5.53
CA GLY A 83 3.79 -10.59 5.11
C GLY A 83 2.77 -10.91 6.21
N GLU A 84 3.26 -11.17 7.43
CA GLU A 84 2.42 -11.40 8.62
C GLU A 84 1.53 -10.20 8.93
N HIS A 85 2.08 -8.99 8.86
CA HIS A 85 1.30 -7.77 9.06
C HIS A 85 0.20 -7.63 7.99
N MET A 86 0.52 -7.86 6.72
CA MET A 86 -0.48 -7.82 5.63
C MET A 86 -1.60 -8.84 5.86
N LEU A 87 -1.28 -10.06 6.30
CA LEU A 87 -2.29 -11.07 6.68
C LEU A 87 -3.14 -10.61 7.87
N SER A 88 -2.55 -9.92 8.84
CA SER A 88 -3.29 -9.38 9.98
C SER A 88 -4.23 -8.24 9.59
N LEU A 89 -3.88 -7.45 8.56
CA LEU A 89 -4.74 -6.39 8.04
C LEU A 89 -6.03 -6.98 7.45
N VAL A 90 -5.96 -8.13 6.78
CA VAL A 90 -7.16 -8.83 6.27
C VAL A 90 -8.13 -9.10 7.41
N GLN A 91 -7.64 -9.70 8.50
CA GLN A 91 -8.47 -10.04 9.67
C GLN A 91 -9.09 -8.81 10.33
N GLN A 92 -8.41 -7.67 10.27
CA GLN A 92 -8.92 -6.39 10.79
C GLN A 92 -9.95 -5.74 9.84
N LEU A 93 -9.86 -6.03 8.55
CA LEU A 93 -10.72 -5.50 7.50
C LEU A 93 -11.98 -6.34 7.27
N GLU A 94 -11.93 -7.65 7.52
CA GLU A 94 -13.06 -8.59 7.42
C GLU A 94 -14.35 -8.10 8.12
N PRO A 95 -14.32 -7.57 9.35
CA PRO A 95 -15.52 -7.05 10.01
C PRO A 95 -16.20 -5.91 9.26
N HIS A 96 -15.47 -5.19 8.42
CA HIS A 96 -15.94 -4.05 7.65
C HIS A 96 -16.33 -4.41 6.21
N MET A 97 -16.10 -5.66 5.78
CA MET A 97 -16.50 -6.15 4.44
C MET A 97 -18.00 -6.51 4.37
N ALA A 98 -18.65 -6.72 5.51
CA ALA A 98 -20.01 -7.26 5.59
C ALA A 98 -21.10 -6.21 5.84
N ASP A 99 -20.75 -4.93 6.00
CA ASP A 99 -21.70 -3.83 6.23
C ASP A 99 -22.33 -3.31 4.91
N ASP A 100 -22.77 -4.24 4.07
CA ASP A 100 -23.79 -4.00 3.03
C ASP A 100 -25.18 -3.98 3.71
N ASP A 101 -25.36 -3.18 4.77
CA ASP A 101 -26.71 -2.90 5.28
C ASP A 101 -27.39 -1.95 4.29
N PRO A 102 -28.40 -2.40 3.52
CA PRO A 102 -29.10 -1.56 2.54
C PRO A 102 -29.85 -0.39 3.21
N ALA A 103 -29.96 -0.36 4.53
CA ALA A 103 -30.51 0.75 5.31
C ALA A 103 -29.46 1.79 5.74
N SER A 104 -28.16 1.54 5.54
CA SER A 104 -27.12 2.53 5.86
C SER A 104 -27.14 3.68 4.86
N PRO A 105 -27.17 4.96 5.30
CA PRO A 105 -27.17 6.12 4.42
C PRO A 105 -25.91 6.25 3.54
N SER A 106 -24.88 5.44 3.77
CA SER A 106 -23.68 5.31 2.93
C SER A 106 -23.88 4.45 1.65
N SER A 107 -25.05 3.85 1.46
CA SER A 107 -25.41 3.05 0.27
C SER A 107 -25.69 3.91 -0.99
N ALA A 108 -25.75 5.23 -0.84
CA ALA A 108 -25.77 6.11 -1.99
C ALA A 108 -24.39 6.01 -2.66
N LYS A 109 -24.34 5.40 -3.85
CA LYS A 109 -23.20 5.50 -4.76
C LYS A 109 -23.00 6.98 -5.12
N GLU A 110 -22.33 7.72 -4.25
CA GLU A 110 -21.82 9.04 -4.56
C GLU A 110 -20.73 8.84 -5.61
N GLU A 111 -21.00 9.31 -6.83
CA GLU A 111 -19.98 9.41 -7.87
C GLU A 111 -18.85 10.31 -7.35
N GLY A 112 -17.75 9.70 -6.88
CA GLY A 112 -16.61 10.36 -6.25
C GLY A 112 -16.44 10.08 -4.74
N GLY A 113 -17.24 9.18 -4.15
CA GLY A 113 -17.17 8.79 -2.75
C GLY A 113 -16.10 7.73 -2.42
N MET A 114 -15.56 7.87 -1.22
CA MET A 114 -14.62 7.00 -0.48
C MET A 114 -14.70 5.53 -0.89
N HIS A 115 -13.55 4.94 -1.27
CA HIS A 115 -13.46 3.50 -1.56
C HIS A 115 -13.71 2.72 -0.25
N ASN A 116 -14.97 2.36 -0.01
CA ASN A 116 -15.39 1.62 1.17
C ASN A 116 -15.16 0.10 1.05
N GLU A 117 -14.45 -0.34 0.01
CA GLU A 117 -14.12 -1.75 -0.19
C GLU A 117 -12.88 -2.08 0.65
N PRO A 118 -12.93 -3.00 1.61
CA PRO A 118 -11.74 -3.31 2.40
C PRO A 118 -10.60 -3.92 1.56
N LEU A 119 -10.92 -4.55 0.42
CA LEU A 119 -9.94 -5.01 -0.57
C LEU A 119 -9.15 -3.85 -1.21
N TYR A 120 -9.76 -2.68 -1.41
CA TYR A 120 -9.06 -1.49 -1.92
C TYR A 120 -7.90 -1.08 -1.02
N TRP A 121 -8.05 -1.21 0.29
CA TRP A 121 -6.99 -0.88 1.24
C TRP A 121 -5.80 -1.84 1.12
N LEU A 122 -6.07 -3.14 0.91
CA LEU A 122 -5.02 -4.14 0.70
C LEU A 122 -4.27 -3.89 -0.61
N ASP A 123 -4.98 -3.59 -1.69
CA ASP A 123 -4.38 -3.20 -2.97
C ASP A 123 -3.46 -1.99 -2.81
N LYS A 124 -3.95 -0.94 -2.14
CA LYS A 124 -3.22 0.31 -1.91
C LYS A 124 -1.96 0.07 -1.07
N VAL A 125 -2.04 -0.74 -0.03
CA VAL A 125 -0.91 -1.11 0.83
C VAL A 125 0.12 -1.91 0.03
N ALA A 126 -0.29 -2.98 -0.65
CA ALA A 126 0.62 -3.83 -1.42
C ALA A 126 1.35 -3.05 -2.52
N ASN A 127 0.62 -2.22 -3.26
CA ASN A 127 1.21 -1.37 -4.30
C ASN A 127 2.23 -0.40 -3.71
N LYS A 128 1.96 0.16 -2.53
CA LYS A 128 2.91 1.05 -1.85
C LYS A 128 4.14 0.31 -1.34
N VAL A 129 4.00 -0.94 -0.87
CA VAL A 129 5.14 -1.80 -0.52
C VAL A 129 6.05 -1.99 -1.72
N LEU A 130 5.48 -2.37 -2.87
CA LEU A 130 6.23 -2.57 -4.11
C LEU A 130 6.92 -1.29 -4.60
N ASP A 131 6.24 -0.15 -4.52
CA ASP A 131 6.82 1.16 -4.86
C ASP A 131 8.00 1.50 -3.96
N THR A 132 7.84 1.27 -2.65
CA THR A 132 8.87 1.56 -1.64
C THR A 132 10.09 0.67 -1.83
N LEU A 133 9.88 -0.63 -2.05
CA LEU A 133 10.94 -1.59 -2.36
C LEU A 133 11.68 -1.22 -3.63
N THR A 134 10.96 -0.93 -4.72
CA THR A 134 11.55 -0.53 -6.00
C THR A 134 12.42 0.71 -5.81
N ALA A 135 11.89 1.73 -5.13
CA ALA A 135 12.62 2.98 -4.89
C ALA A 135 13.84 2.82 -3.98
N ASP A 136 13.82 1.89 -3.02
CA ASP A 136 14.99 1.61 -2.18
C ASP A 136 16.03 0.75 -2.90
N ILE A 137 15.61 -0.25 -3.68
CA ILE A 137 16.55 -1.06 -4.48
C ILE A 137 17.28 -0.19 -5.50
N GLU A 138 16.61 0.78 -6.12
CA GLU A 138 17.22 1.76 -7.03
C GLU A 138 18.35 2.58 -6.37
N LYS A 139 18.37 2.69 -5.04
CA LYS A 139 19.39 3.43 -4.27
C LYS A 139 20.52 2.55 -3.75
N ILE A 140 20.49 1.24 -3.96
CA ILE A 140 21.56 0.34 -3.51
C ILE A 140 22.72 0.44 -4.50
N ASP A 141 23.77 1.19 -4.14
CA ASP A 141 25.04 1.12 -4.88
C ASP A 141 25.78 -0.19 -4.57
N ASP A 142 26.54 -0.69 -5.54
CA ASP A 142 27.35 -1.91 -5.42
C ASP A 142 26.54 -3.13 -4.94
N PHE A 143 25.33 -3.31 -5.49
CA PHE A 143 24.45 -4.43 -5.17
C PHE A 143 25.10 -5.76 -5.55
N SER A 144 25.49 -6.56 -4.55
CA SER A 144 26.21 -7.81 -4.76
C SER A 144 25.30 -8.92 -5.29
N ASP A 145 25.88 -9.92 -5.97
CA ASP A 145 25.11 -11.08 -6.46
C ASP A 145 24.41 -11.84 -5.32
N LYS A 146 25.05 -11.93 -4.14
CA LYS A 146 24.46 -12.52 -2.93
C LYS A 146 23.25 -11.70 -2.48
N GLY A 147 23.41 -10.37 -2.43
CA GLY A 147 22.35 -9.43 -2.06
C GLY A 147 21.16 -9.51 -3.02
N LYS A 148 21.40 -9.51 -4.33
CA LYS A 148 20.35 -9.63 -5.36
C LYS A 148 19.55 -10.91 -5.20
N ARG A 149 20.21 -12.04 -4.94
CA ARG A 149 19.52 -13.32 -4.69
C ARG A 149 18.67 -13.31 -3.45
N GLN A 150 19.19 -12.76 -2.35
CA GLN A 150 18.41 -12.63 -1.12
C GLN A 150 17.19 -11.73 -1.34
N MET A 151 17.39 -10.56 -1.97
CA MET A 151 16.29 -9.65 -2.31
C MET A 151 15.28 -10.30 -3.27
N SER A 152 15.72 -11.12 -4.22
CA SER A 152 14.84 -11.86 -5.12
C SER A 152 13.99 -12.89 -4.36
N ALA A 153 14.56 -13.60 -3.38
CA ALA A 153 13.81 -14.49 -2.49
C ALA A 153 12.80 -13.69 -1.64
N ASP A 154 13.22 -12.55 -1.08
CA ASP A 154 12.39 -11.69 -0.25
C ASP A 154 11.20 -11.10 -1.04
N VAL A 155 11.45 -10.58 -2.24
CA VAL A 155 10.40 -10.09 -3.16
C VAL A 155 9.48 -11.22 -3.59
N SER A 156 10.01 -12.39 -3.96
CA SER A 156 9.19 -13.54 -4.36
C SER A 156 8.25 -13.99 -3.24
N TYR A 157 8.72 -13.96 -1.99
CA TYR A 157 7.88 -14.24 -0.83
C TYR A 157 6.71 -13.23 -0.72
N LEU A 158 6.99 -11.93 -0.81
CA LEU A 158 5.91 -10.92 -0.76
C LEU A 158 4.92 -11.06 -1.90
N LEU A 159 5.37 -11.33 -3.12
CA LEU A 159 4.47 -11.56 -4.25
C LEU A 159 3.56 -12.76 -4.02
N ASN A 160 4.06 -13.83 -3.40
CA ASN A 160 3.23 -14.96 -3.01
C ASN A 160 2.20 -14.59 -1.94
N VAL A 161 2.58 -13.77 -0.95
CA VAL A 161 1.63 -13.24 0.04
C VAL A 161 0.56 -12.39 -0.64
N MET A 162 0.95 -11.40 -1.45
CA MET A 162 0.03 -10.52 -2.19
C MET A 162 -0.91 -11.31 -3.10
N LYS A 163 -0.41 -12.34 -3.78
CA LYS A 163 -1.22 -13.25 -4.59
C LYS A 163 -2.21 -14.05 -3.74
N ALA A 164 -1.82 -14.51 -2.55
CA ALA A 164 -2.73 -15.19 -1.64
C ALA A 164 -3.82 -14.27 -1.07
N LEU A 165 -3.56 -12.96 -1.06
CA LEU A 165 -4.52 -11.91 -0.69
C LEU A 165 -5.39 -11.43 -1.85
N ASP A 166 -5.24 -12.01 -3.05
CA ASP A 166 -5.92 -11.62 -4.28
C ASP A 166 -5.70 -10.14 -4.67
N VAL A 167 -4.51 -9.62 -4.36
CA VAL A 167 -4.13 -8.22 -4.62
C VAL A 167 -3.51 -8.08 -6.01
N ASP A 168 -3.94 -7.08 -6.76
CA ASP A 168 -3.33 -6.74 -8.04
C ASP A 168 -2.02 -5.95 -7.85
N THR A 169 -0.91 -6.62 -8.15
CA THR A 169 0.45 -6.04 -8.08
C THR A 169 0.85 -5.26 -9.34
N GLY A 170 0.00 -5.26 -10.38
CA GLY A 170 0.17 -4.50 -11.62
C GLY A 170 1.46 -4.75 -12.39
N GLU A 171 1.81 -3.83 -13.29
CA GLU A 171 2.99 -3.91 -14.18
C GLU A 171 4.34 -3.62 -13.48
N LYS A 172 4.34 -3.44 -12.15
CA LYS A 172 5.54 -3.06 -11.39
C LYS A 172 6.48 -4.24 -11.15
N VAL A 173 5.91 -5.44 -11.05
CA VAL A 173 6.65 -6.67 -10.74
C VAL A 173 7.74 -7.00 -11.76
N PRO A 174 7.49 -6.95 -13.09
CA PRO A 174 8.54 -7.21 -14.08
C PRO A 174 9.74 -6.27 -13.97
N LYS A 175 9.50 -4.96 -13.73
CA LYS A 175 10.59 -3.98 -13.54
C LYS A 175 11.42 -4.35 -12.32
N LEU A 176 10.77 -4.61 -11.18
CA LEU A 176 11.41 -4.97 -9.93
C LEU A 176 12.25 -6.24 -10.08
N MET A 177 11.71 -7.30 -10.67
CA MET A 177 12.42 -8.57 -10.86
C MET A 177 13.64 -8.41 -11.78
N LYS A 178 13.52 -7.62 -12.86
CA LYS A 178 14.65 -7.33 -13.76
C LYS A 178 15.83 -6.65 -13.07
N MET A 179 15.60 -5.88 -12.01
CA MET A 179 16.68 -5.25 -11.24
C MET A 179 17.47 -6.24 -10.38
N LEU A 180 16.90 -7.43 -10.13
CA LEU A 180 17.44 -8.48 -9.27
C LEU A 180 18.09 -9.63 -10.05
N GLU A 181 18.03 -9.57 -11.38
CA GLU A 181 18.82 -10.40 -12.32
C GLU A 181 20.27 -9.90 -12.42
#